data_AF-A0A9P5NSS7-F1
#
_entry.id   AF-A0A9P5NSS7-F1
#
_cell.length_a   1.000
_cell.length_b   1.000
_cell.length_c   1.000
_cell.angle_alpha   90.00
_cell.angle_beta   90.00
_cell.angle_gamma   90.00
#
_symmetry.space_group_name_H-M   'P 1'
#
loop_
_entity.id
_entity.type
_entity.pdbx_description
1 polymer ?
#
loop_
_entity_poly.entity_id
_entity_poly.type
_entity_poly.pdbx_seq_one_letter_code
_entity_poly.pdbx_strand_id
1 'polypeptide(L)'
;MRTAMRSSDTFRSLAAFAFLAAVVNAQAPPNIGQLQFQPGLSSVQCLTPSSNTDGAPVTVQPCNNTPSQKWTFTSNGIIQIYGNKCLDVTEGVNGDGTKMQIWTCTTNNNNQKWGYTRDNRIYWQGSNKCLDLTDGNLSNGNRIQIWTCTDNNINQVWNTGYSINGLPGQSQNGQYGYNNCGSGSSQSSNCQTLWINSASDFCLWAPPYEGSIGDTERVQVSWCTKSGRGTRTIPNGSLKGVHFVKTPDYVQVTGVGDFTQMNIPRGDAGGELDNRGADGNGNPIGGLVYGNSFGSGLQYHDWTEFISDTEFCIRACVGPHATSLCNHIYDVMGCYWNIPASYSSGVFEDCLGNSDQPMGVYGTSTWYQGVNPTPSAHPAAASSSCTPLPTVSVSPSSSAAELKVVKSSLRSLEPLKRLLLKYHWTLRTVLV
;
A
#
# COMPACT_ATOMS: atom_id res chain seq x y z
N MET A 1 -51.14 17.87 -71.05
CA MET A 1 -51.53 16.99 -69.92
C MET A 1 -50.29 16.83 -69.04
N ARG A 2 -50.22 17.57 -67.92
CA ARG A 2 -50.39 17.07 -66.52
C ARG A 2 -49.23 16.13 -66.09
N THR A 3 -48.45 16.31 -65.01
CA THR A 3 -48.31 17.32 -63.94
C THR A 3 -47.02 16.98 -63.14
N ALA A 4 -46.26 18.01 -62.73
CA ALA A 4 -45.44 18.21 -61.52
C ALA A 4 -44.33 17.24 -61.00
N MET A 5 -43.21 17.90 -60.70
CA MET A 5 -42.19 17.65 -59.66
C MET A 5 -42.75 17.24 -58.27
N ARG A 6 -41.98 16.45 -57.52
CA ARG A 6 -41.64 16.77 -56.11
C ARG A 6 -40.38 16.06 -55.63
N SER A 7 -39.52 16.85 -54.99
CA SER A 7 -38.38 16.41 -54.18
C SER A 7 -38.86 15.60 -52.96
N SER A 8 -38.04 14.64 -52.54
CA SER A 8 -38.11 14.06 -51.21
C SER A 8 -36.77 14.30 -50.52
N ASP A 9 -36.73 15.37 -49.73
CA ASP A 9 -35.70 15.65 -48.74
C ASP A 9 -35.65 14.50 -47.73
N THR A 10 -34.52 13.80 -47.68
CA THR A 10 -34.22 12.88 -46.58
C THR A 10 -33.45 13.67 -45.52
N PHE A 11 -34.15 14.06 -44.47
CA PHE A 11 -33.60 14.62 -43.25
C PHE A 11 -32.51 13.68 -42.70
N ARG A 12 -31.25 14.11 -42.73
CA ARG A 12 -30.19 13.54 -41.91
C ARG A 12 -30.42 13.98 -40.47
N SER A 13 -31.05 13.13 -39.66
CA SER A 13 -31.05 13.28 -38.21
C SER A 13 -29.61 13.19 -37.69
N LEU A 14 -29.07 14.32 -37.26
CA LEU A 14 -27.93 14.37 -36.34
C LEU A 14 -28.38 13.72 -35.03
N ALA A 15 -27.97 12.47 -34.80
CA ALA A 15 -28.06 11.87 -33.47
C ALA A 15 -27.11 12.65 -32.55
N ALA A 16 -27.66 13.56 -31.75
CA ALA A 16 -26.95 14.16 -30.64
C ALA A 16 -26.63 13.03 -29.64
N PHE A 17 -25.38 12.60 -29.59
CA PHE A 17 -24.87 11.81 -28.47
C PHE A 17 -24.90 12.70 -27.24
N ALA A 18 -25.98 12.62 -26.48
CA ALA A 18 -25.97 13.08 -25.10
C ALA A 18 -24.94 12.21 -24.37
N PHE A 19 -23.76 12.80 -24.09
CA PHE A 19 -22.89 12.30 -23.04
C PHE A 19 -23.70 12.35 -21.75
N LEU A 20 -24.29 11.22 -21.36
CA LEU A 20 -24.62 11.00 -19.97
C LEU A 20 -23.28 11.04 -19.23
N ALA A 21 -22.97 12.18 -18.62
CA ALA A 21 -21.99 12.22 -17.56
C ALA A 21 -22.47 11.19 -16.54
N ALA A 22 -21.79 10.04 -16.48
CA ALA A 22 -22.00 9.10 -15.41
C ALA A 22 -21.86 9.91 -14.12
N VAL A 23 -22.90 9.93 -13.30
CA VAL A 23 -22.81 10.50 -11.97
C VAL A 23 -21.80 9.61 -11.26
N VAL A 24 -20.54 10.04 -11.24
CA VAL A 24 -19.48 9.36 -10.52
C VAL A 24 -19.84 9.58 -9.05
N ASN A 25 -20.55 8.62 -8.47
CA ASN A 25 -20.79 8.61 -7.04
C ASN A 25 -19.44 8.75 -6.35
N ALA A 26 -19.38 9.61 -5.33
CA ALA A 26 -18.17 9.77 -4.54
C ALA A 26 -17.75 8.40 -4.00
N GLN A 27 -16.62 7.91 -4.51
CA GLN A 27 -16.05 6.64 -4.10
C GLN A 27 -15.31 6.86 -2.76
N ALA A 28 -15.50 5.95 -1.82
CA ALA A 28 -14.67 5.85 -0.62
C ALA A 28 -13.43 5.00 -0.95
N PRO A 29 -12.31 5.15 -0.22
CA PRO A 29 -11.17 4.25 -0.39
C PRO A 29 -11.59 2.78 -0.16
N PRO A 30 -10.93 1.81 -0.83
CA PRO A 30 -11.21 0.39 -0.62
C PRO A 30 -11.00 -0.06 0.84
N ASN A 31 -10.00 0.52 1.51
CA ASN A 31 -9.72 0.28 2.92
C ASN A 31 -10.85 0.81 3.81
N ILE A 32 -11.22 0.05 4.84
CA ILE A 32 -12.36 0.34 5.73
C ILE A 32 -11.92 0.64 7.17
N GLY A 33 -12.79 1.25 7.95
CA GLY A 33 -12.56 1.48 9.38
C GLY A 33 -11.64 2.67 9.64
N GLN A 34 -10.72 2.53 10.60
CA GLN A 34 -9.80 3.58 11.01
C GLN A 34 -8.51 3.52 10.17
N LEU A 35 -8.34 4.53 9.33
CA LEU A 35 -7.29 4.66 8.34
C LEU A 35 -6.27 5.71 8.75
N GLN A 36 -5.01 5.45 8.41
CA GLN A 36 -4.00 6.49 8.28
C GLN A 36 -4.03 7.02 6.85
N PHE A 37 -4.08 8.35 6.71
CA PHE A 37 -3.90 9.02 5.42
C PHE A 37 -2.48 9.54 5.34
N GLN A 38 -1.74 9.07 4.34
CA GLN A 38 -0.31 9.29 4.20
C GLN A 38 -0.05 9.95 2.84
N PRO A 39 0.75 11.02 2.76
CA PRO A 39 1.10 11.61 1.47
C PRO A 39 1.73 10.56 0.55
N GLY A 40 1.46 10.60 -0.75
CA GLY A 40 2.10 9.71 -1.73
C GLY A 40 3.62 9.80 -1.73
N LEU A 41 4.16 10.96 -1.32
CA LEU A 41 5.58 11.21 -1.13
C LEU A 41 6.20 10.49 0.09
N SER A 42 5.40 9.98 1.03
CA SER A 42 5.91 9.43 2.30
C SER A 42 4.93 8.50 3.00
N SER A 43 5.36 7.26 3.26
CA SER A 43 4.63 6.31 4.12
C SER A 43 4.88 6.53 5.62
N VAL A 44 5.74 7.48 6.02
CA VAL A 44 6.08 7.72 7.45
C VAL A 44 5.46 9.00 8.01
N GLN A 45 4.80 9.80 7.17
CA GLN A 45 4.05 10.99 7.55
C GLN A 45 2.55 10.73 7.43
N CYS A 46 1.78 11.24 8.39
CA CYS A 46 0.34 10.99 8.52
C CYS A 46 -0.43 12.29 8.70
N LEU A 47 -1.59 12.40 8.05
CA LEU A 47 -2.55 13.49 8.23
C LEU A 47 -3.01 13.54 9.69
N THR A 48 -2.79 14.67 10.35
CA THR A 48 -2.96 14.82 11.80
C THR A 48 -3.54 16.20 12.13
N PRO A 49 -4.70 16.32 12.80
CA PRO A 49 -5.15 17.58 13.39
C PRO A 49 -4.38 17.89 14.67
N SER A 50 -4.11 19.17 14.93
CA SER A 50 -3.30 19.60 16.08
C SER A 50 -3.96 19.40 17.45
N SER A 51 -5.30 19.31 17.48
CA SER A 51 -6.11 19.11 18.70
C SER A 51 -7.49 18.55 18.33
N ASN A 52 -8.32 18.22 19.34
CA ASN A 52 -9.72 17.85 19.18
C ASN A 52 -10.65 19.06 19.47
N THR A 53 -10.42 20.17 18.78
CA THR A 53 -11.24 21.39 18.88
C THR A 53 -11.64 21.85 17.49
N ASP A 54 -12.81 22.47 17.36
CA ASP A 54 -13.22 23.06 16.09
C ASP A 54 -12.23 24.15 15.66
N GLY A 55 -11.89 24.14 14.38
CA GLY A 55 -10.88 25.03 13.79
C GLY A 55 -9.44 24.57 13.96
N ALA A 56 -9.19 23.41 14.61
CA ALA A 56 -7.84 22.89 14.75
C ALA A 56 -7.19 22.64 13.38
N PRO A 57 -6.00 23.21 13.10
CA PRO A 57 -5.27 22.96 11.87
C PRO A 57 -5.03 21.48 11.60
N VAL A 58 -5.19 21.08 10.34
CA VAL A 58 -4.76 19.77 9.85
C VAL A 58 -3.37 19.88 9.23
N THR A 59 -2.46 19.01 9.66
CA THR A 59 -1.04 19.03 9.30
C THR A 59 -0.55 17.63 8.92
N VAL A 60 0.69 17.51 8.45
CA VAL A 60 1.42 16.24 8.45
C VAL A 60 2.33 16.12 9.68
N GLN A 61 2.34 14.93 10.28
CA GLN A 61 3.19 14.57 11.42
C GLN A 61 3.69 13.14 11.27
N PRO A 62 4.81 12.75 11.92
CA PRO A 62 5.26 11.37 11.91
C PRO A 62 4.15 10.42 12.35
N CYS A 63 3.99 9.33 11.61
CA CYS A 63 3.00 8.32 11.93
C CYS A 63 3.32 7.68 13.28
N ASN A 64 2.36 7.70 14.21
CA ASN A 64 2.53 7.24 15.59
C ASN A 64 1.33 6.45 16.13
N ASN A 65 0.35 6.12 15.28
CA ASN A 65 -0.84 5.31 15.61
C ASN A 65 -1.71 5.91 16.74
N THR A 66 -1.60 7.21 16.99
CA THR A 66 -2.45 7.91 17.98
C THR A 66 -3.86 8.15 17.40
N PRO A 67 -4.88 8.39 18.25
CA PRO A 67 -6.23 8.70 17.78
C PRO A 67 -6.32 9.90 16.82
N SER A 68 -5.33 10.81 16.84
CA SER A 68 -5.26 11.94 15.92
C SER A 68 -4.86 11.56 14.49
N GLN A 69 -4.54 10.29 14.22
CA GLN A 69 -4.19 9.79 12.89
C GLN A 69 -5.13 8.68 12.41
N LYS A 70 -6.26 8.50 13.10
CA LYS A 70 -7.23 7.43 12.83
C LYS A 70 -8.50 8.03 12.24
N TRP A 71 -8.48 8.20 10.93
CA TRP A 71 -9.56 8.78 10.15
C TRP A 71 -10.55 7.70 9.70
N THR A 72 -11.83 8.01 9.64
CA THR A 72 -12.85 7.13 9.05
C THR A 72 -13.42 7.79 7.82
N PHE A 73 -13.24 7.20 6.64
CA PHE A 73 -13.91 7.64 5.42
C PHE A 73 -15.23 6.90 5.29
N THR A 74 -16.35 7.61 5.37
CA THR A 74 -17.70 7.04 5.31
C THR A 74 -18.21 6.97 3.87
N SER A 75 -19.18 6.08 3.62
CA SER A 75 -19.82 5.93 2.31
C SER A 75 -20.59 7.16 1.83
N ASN A 76 -20.96 8.08 2.73
CA ASN A 76 -21.62 9.34 2.39
C ASN A 76 -20.64 10.51 2.14
N GLY A 77 -19.36 10.21 1.93
CA GLY A 77 -18.35 11.20 1.56
C GLY A 77 -17.88 12.07 2.72
N ILE A 78 -17.89 11.55 3.95
CA ILE A 78 -17.41 12.30 5.12
C ILE A 78 -16.12 11.64 5.61
N ILE A 79 -15.11 12.46 5.92
CA ILE A 79 -13.85 12.03 6.54
C ILE A 79 -13.89 12.43 8.01
N GLN A 80 -14.12 11.47 8.90
CA GLN A 80 -14.32 11.68 10.33
C GLN A 80 -13.05 11.41 11.15
N ILE A 81 -12.93 12.08 12.29
CA ILE A 81 -11.93 11.86 13.32
C ILE A 81 -12.52 12.17 14.69
N TYR A 82 -11.98 11.55 15.75
CA TYR A 82 -12.48 11.69 17.14
C TYR A 82 -13.99 11.42 17.32
N GLY A 83 -14.61 10.67 16.41
CA GLY A 83 -16.02 10.29 16.44
C GLY A 83 -16.99 11.35 15.91
N ASN A 84 -16.74 12.65 16.14
CA ASN A 84 -17.66 13.73 15.72
C ASN A 84 -17.00 14.94 15.04
N LYS A 85 -15.70 14.86 14.72
CA LYS A 85 -15.00 15.88 13.94
C LYS A 85 -14.79 15.41 12.52
N CYS A 86 -14.77 16.34 11.59
CA CYS A 86 -14.72 16.09 10.16
C CYS A 86 -13.60 16.92 9.53
N LEU A 87 -12.91 16.35 8.54
CA LEU A 87 -12.01 17.12 7.67
C LEU A 87 -12.84 18.17 6.93
N ASP A 88 -12.43 19.42 7.05
CA ASP A 88 -13.24 20.58 6.69
C ASP A 88 -12.39 21.63 5.96
N VAL A 89 -12.88 22.10 4.83
CA VAL A 89 -12.31 23.26 4.13
C VAL A 89 -12.66 24.52 4.92
N THR A 90 -11.65 25.21 5.46
CA THR A 90 -11.88 26.39 6.31
C THR A 90 -12.80 27.40 5.63
N GLU A 91 -13.90 27.72 6.30
CA GLU A 91 -14.94 28.66 5.85
C GLU A 91 -15.61 28.32 4.51
N GLY A 92 -15.32 27.16 3.92
CA GLY A 92 -15.83 26.77 2.60
C GLY A 92 -15.24 27.59 1.46
N VAL A 93 -14.09 28.23 1.67
CA VAL A 93 -13.47 29.10 0.66
C VAL A 93 -12.87 28.26 -0.46
N ASN A 94 -13.48 28.31 -1.65
CA ASN A 94 -12.98 27.65 -2.85
C ASN A 94 -11.86 28.44 -3.53
N GLY A 95 -10.71 28.52 -2.85
CA GLY A 95 -9.48 29.13 -3.33
C GLY A 95 -8.31 28.18 -3.20
N ASP A 96 -7.36 28.26 -4.14
CA ASP A 96 -6.09 27.54 -4.02
C ASP A 96 -5.33 28.05 -2.80
N GLY A 97 -4.86 27.13 -1.97
CA GLY A 97 -4.18 27.44 -0.72
C GLY A 97 -5.08 27.61 0.49
N THR A 98 -6.42 27.52 0.35
CA THR A 98 -7.31 27.46 1.51
C THR A 98 -6.90 26.29 2.40
N LYS A 99 -6.63 26.60 3.68
CA LYS A 99 -6.10 25.62 4.62
C LYS A 99 -7.19 24.70 5.16
N MET A 100 -6.75 23.50 5.53
CA MET A 100 -7.60 22.49 6.15
C MET A 100 -7.69 22.70 7.66
N GLN A 101 -8.86 22.34 8.18
CA GLN A 101 -9.14 22.23 9.60
C GLN A 101 -9.96 20.98 9.90
N ILE A 102 -10.19 20.73 11.17
CA ILE A 102 -11.31 19.88 11.59
C ILE A 102 -12.44 20.73 12.16
N TRP A 103 -13.67 20.28 11.96
CA TRP A 103 -14.86 20.92 12.51
C TRP A 103 -15.89 19.88 12.91
N THR A 104 -16.83 20.23 13.77
CA THR A 104 -17.96 19.35 14.12
C THR A 104 -18.67 18.87 12.84
N CYS A 105 -18.84 17.56 12.74
CA CYS A 105 -19.48 16.92 11.60
C CYS A 105 -20.94 17.35 11.47
N THR A 106 -21.35 17.73 10.26
CA THR A 106 -22.75 18.04 9.94
C THR A 106 -23.12 17.45 8.59
N THR A 107 -24.33 16.90 8.47
CA THR A 107 -24.74 16.10 7.30
C THR A 107 -24.89 16.90 6.01
N ASN A 108 -25.22 18.19 6.10
CA ASN A 108 -25.50 19.09 4.98
C ASN A 108 -24.45 20.21 4.81
N ASN A 109 -23.24 20.00 5.31
CA ASN A 109 -22.14 20.94 5.11
C ASN A 109 -21.27 20.50 3.92
N ASN A 110 -21.31 21.29 2.84
CA ASN A 110 -20.52 21.03 1.64
C ASN A 110 -19.01 21.04 1.91
N ASN A 111 -18.53 21.81 2.90
CA ASN A 111 -17.11 21.94 3.24
C ASN A 111 -16.48 20.61 3.72
N GLN A 112 -17.33 19.63 4.05
CA GLN A 112 -16.95 18.33 4.63
C GLN A 112 -17.22 17.16 3.68
N LYS A 113 -17.56 17.44 2.40
CA LYS A 113 -17.91 16.42 1.40
C LYS A 113 -16.72 16.07 0.53
N TRP A 114 -16.23 14.85 0.67
CA TRP A 114 -15.03 14.34 0.03
C TRP A 114 -15.34 13.11 -0.84
N GLY A 115 -14.60 12.95 -1.92
CA GLY A 115 -14.53 11.68 -2.65
C GLY A 115 -13.07 11.24 -2.77
N TYR A 116 -12.88 9.99 -3.18
CA TYR A 116 -11.58 9.36 -3.36
C TYR A 116 -11.48 8.78 -4.77
N THR A 117 -10.40 9.06 -5.49
CA THR A 117 -10.18 8.57 -6.85
C THR A 117 -9.29 7.33 -6.89
N ARG A 118 -9.30 6.59 -8.00
CA ARG A 118 -8.46 5.39 -8.20
C ARG A 118 -6.97 5.68 -8.20
N ASP A 119 -6.56 6.91 -8.51
CA ASP A 119 -5.17 7.38 -8.45
C ASP A 119 -4.85 8.03 -7.08
N ASN A 120 -5.63 7.69 -6.05
CA ASN A 120 -5.42 8.07 -4.65
C ASN A 120 -5.54 9.57 -4.35
N ARG A 121 -6.40 10.32 -5.05
CA ARG A 121 -6.69 11.72 -4.69
C ARG A 121 -7.93 11.80 -3.82
N ILE A 122 -7.84 12.57 -2.74
CA ILE A 122 -9.00 12.99 -1.95
C ILE A 122 -9.48 14.33 -2.54
N TYR A 123 -10.68 14.37 -3.13
CA TYR A 123 -11.21 15.59 -3.75
C TYR A 123 -12.41 16.15 -3.00
N TRP A 124 -12.51 17.48 -2.95
CA TRP A 124 -13.63 18.19 -2.35
C TRP A 124 -14.79 18.23 -3.37
N GLN A 125 -15.90 17.58 -3.03
CA GLN A 125 -17.02 17.37 -3.96
C GLN A 125 -17.59 18.70 -4.46
N GLY A 126 -17.76 18.83 -5.78
CA GLY A 126 -18.34 20.02 -6.41
C GLY A 126 -17.40 21.23 -6.55
N SER A 127 -16.10 21.10 -6.27
CA SER A 127 -15.19 22.26 -6.19
C SER A 127 -14.00 22.28 -7.18
N ASN A 128 -13.74 21.19 -7.90
CA ASN A 128 -12.49 20.97 -8.66
C ASN A 128 -11.20 21.12 -7.80
N LYS A 129 -11.30 20.84 -6.50
CA LYS A 129 -10.17 20.90 -5.56
C LYS A 129 -9.85 19.55 -4.97
N CYS A 130 -8.56 19.33 -4.76
CA CYS A 130 -7.98 18.14 -4.16
C CYS A 130 -7.28 18.52 -2.86
N LEU A 131 -7.29 17.61 -1.89
CA LEU A 131 -6.46 17.69 -0.70
C LEU A 131 -5.00 17.69 -1.14
N ASP A 132 -4.23 18.65 -0.66
CA ASP A 132 -2.92 18.95 -1.21
C ASP A 132 -1.90 19.13 -0.07
N LEU A 133 -0.81 18.36 -0.15
CA LEU A 133 0.36 18.58 0.67
C LEU A 133 1.02 19.89 0.23
N THR A 134 0.87 20.93 1.05
CA THR A 134 1.33 22.28 0.72
C THR A 134 2.81 22.26 0.32
N ASP A 135 3.07 22.70 -0.91
CA ASP A 135 4.39 22.78 -1.55
C ASP A 135 5.16 21.44 -1.59
N GLY A 136 4.48 20.30 -1.45
CA GLY A 136 5.09 18.98 -1.34
C GLY A 136 5.96 18.81 -0.07
N ASN A 137 5.81 19.71 0.91
CA ASN A 137 6.71 19.79 2.05
C ASN A 137 6.30 18.78 3.15
N LEU A 138 7.19 17.82 3.44
CA LEU A 138 6.99 16.79 4.46
C LEU A 138 7.44 17.21 5.87
N SER A 139 7.79 18.47 6.08
CA SER A 139 8.18 18.98 7.40
C SER A 139 7.04 18.84 8.41
N ASN A 140 7.37 18.36 9.61
CA ASN A 140 6.41 18.18 10.70
C ASN A 140 5.66 19.50 10.98
N GLY A 141 4.33 19.45 10.97
CA GLY A 141 3.48 20.63 11.19
C GLY A 141 3.14 21.41 9.91
N ASN A 142 3.65 21.00 8.74
CA ASN A 142 3.21 21.61 7.48
C ASN A 142 1.69 21.48 7.34
N ARG A 143 1.01 22.61 7.14
CA ARG A 143 -0.45 22.70 7.18
C ARG A 143 -1.04 22.39 5.82
N ILE A 144 -1.96 21.45 5.79
CA ILE A 144 -2.58 20.95 4.56
C ILE A 144 -3.53 21.99 3.97
N GLN A 145 -3.67 21.96 2.65
CA GLN A 145 -4.52 22.87 1.90
C GLN A 145 -5.40 22.12 0.91
N ILE A 146 -6.31 22.84 0.28
CA ILE A 146 -6.88 22.46 -1.01
C ILE A 146 -6.16 23.17 -2.15
N TRP A 147 -6.06 22.49 -3.28
CA TRP A 147 -5.53 23.04 -4.52
C TRP A 147 -6.30 22.48 -5.73
N THR A 148 -6.31 23.20 -6.84
CA THR A 148 -6.89 22.73 -8.11
C THR A 148 -6.38 21.33 -8.43
N CYS A 149 -7.30 20.39 -8.65
CA CYS A 149 -6.93 19.01 -8.99
C CYS A 149 -6.13 19.00 -10.31
N THR A 150 -4.97 18.37 -10.30
CA THR A 150 -4.04 18.34 -11.45
C THR A 150 -3.46 16.95 -11.63
N ASP A 151 -3.36 16.51 -12.88
CA ASP A 151 -2.81 15.20 -13.19
C ASP A 151 -1.32 15.09 -12.90
N ASN A 152 -0.89 13.90 -12.46
CA ASN A 152 0.49 13.58 -12.08
C ASN A 152 1.07 14.49 -10.98
N ASN A 153 0.22 15.18 -10.22
CA ASN A 153 0.65 15.96 -9.07
C ASN A 153 0.72 15.08 -7.82
N ILE A 154 1.94 14.68 -7.47
CA ILE A 154 2.19 13.80 -6.32
C ILE A 154 1.86 14.44 -4.96
N ASN A 155 1.71 15.77 -4.89
CA ASN A 155 1.28 16.46 -3.66
C ASN A 155 -0.20 16.18 -3.35
N GLN A 156 -0.97 15.73 -4.35
CA GLN A 156 -2.41 15.45 -4.23
C GLN A 156 -2.70 13.96 -4.04
N VAL A 157 -1.66 13.14 -3.98
CA VAL A 157 -1.77 11.70 -3.72
C VAL A 157 -1.78 11.48 -2.21
N TRP A 158 -2.78 10.76 -1.74
CA TRP A 158 -2.99 10.41 -0.33
C TRP A 158 -3.31 8.91 -0.22
N ASN A 159 -2.31 8.12 0.11
CA ASN A 159 -2.47 6.70 0.34
C ASN A 159 -3.26 6.46 1.63
N THR A 160 -4.17 5.50 1.59
CA THR A 160 -4.94 5.06 2.75
C THR A 160 -4.46 3.70 3.23
N GLY A 161 -4.13 3.58 4.50
CA GLY A 161 -3.68 2.32 5.05
C GLY A 161 -3.83 2.21 6.55
N TYR A 162 -3.09 1.27 7.13
CA TYR A 162 -3.17 0.93 8.53
C TYR A 162 -1.77 0.89 9.14
N SER A 163 -1.68 1.32 10.39
CA SER A 163 -0.53 0.93 11.21
C SER A 163 -0.59 -0.59 11.42
N ILE A 164 0.57 -1.25 11.44
CA ILE A 164 0.64 -2.68 11.76
C ILE A 164 0.01 -3.02 13.13
N ASN A 165 -0.05 -2.05 14.05
CA ASN A 165 -0.67 -2.19 15.37
C ASN A 165 -2.16 -1.74 15.39
N GLY A 166 -2.74 -1.48 14.22
CA GLY A 166 -4.09 -0.96 14.03
C GLY A 166 -4.80 -1.58 12.83
N LEU A 167 -4.44 -2.81 12.47
CA LEU A 167 -5.06 -3.56 11.38
C LEU A 167 -6.57 -3.75 11.62
N PRO A 168 -7.39 -3.78 10.55
CA PRO A 168 -8.83 -3.89 10.68
C PRO A 168 -9.21 -5.27 11.27
N GLY A 169 -10.20 -5.26 12.16
CA GLY A 169 -10.76 -6.48 12.76
C GLY A 169 -11.81 -7.19 11.90
N GLN A 170 -12.16 -6.62 10.75
CA GLN A 170 -13.14 -7.14 9.81
C GLN A 170 -12.59 -7.04 8.39
N SER A 171 -13.01 -7.95 7.52
CA SER A 171 -12.66 -7.95 6.12
C SER A 171 -13.41 -6.87 5.36
N GLN A 172 -12.77 -6.25 4.37
CA GLN A 172 -13.45 -5.33 3.46
C GLN A 172 -14.36 -6.08 2.47
N ASN A 173 -15.22 -5.37 1.75
CA ASN A 173 -16.09 -5.99 0.76
C ASN A 173 -15.25 -6.70 -0.33
N GLY A 174 -15.60 -7.95 -0.64
CA GLY A 174 -14.88 -8.77 -1.62
C GLY A 174 -13.57 -9.40 -1.10
N GLN A 175 -13.10 -9.03 0.08
CA GLN A 175 -11.90 -9.62 0.66
C GLN A 175 -12.17 -11.08 1.09
N TYR A 176 -11.33 -12.02 0.62
CA TYR A 176 -11.44 -13.44 0.96
C TYR A 176 -11.06 -13.75 2.41
N GLY A 177 -9.96 -13.14 2.86
CA GLY A 177 -9.30 -13.44 4.11
C GLY A 177 -9.41 -12.30 5.13
N TYR A 178 -8.38 -12.15 5.95
CA TYR A 178 -8.31 -11.13 6.99
C TYR A 178 -6.89 -10.57 7.14
N ASN A 179 -6.79 -9.34 7.65
CA ASN A 179 -5.51 -8.65 7.80
C ASN A 179 -4.92 -8.78 9.21
N ASN A 180 -5.75 -8.85 10.26
CA ASN A 180 -5.27 -9.07 11.61
C ASN A 180 -4.97 -10.57 11.83
N CYS A 181 -3.76 -10.99 11.44
CA CYS A 181 -3.43 -12.40 11.32
C CYS A 181 -2.97 -13.09 12.62
N GLY A 182 -2.75 -12.33 13.69
CA GLY A 182 -2.16 -12.84 14.92
C GLY A 182 -0.72 -13.36 14.71
N SER A 183 -0.28 -14.26 15.59
CA SER A 183 1.09 -14.77 15.63
C SER A 183 1.21 -16.28 15.43
N GLY A 184 0.13 -16.96 15.01
CA GLY A 184 0.18 -18.37 14.65
C GLY A 184 0.77 -18.59 13.25
N SER A 185 0.94 -19.84 12.84
CA SER A 185 1.10 -20.18 11.42
C SER A 185 0.35 -21.47 11.15
N SER A 186 -0.37 -21.52 10.03
CA SER A 186 -1.17 -22.68 9.62
C SER A 186 -1.29 -22.69 8.10
N GLN A 187 -1.22 -23.87 7.48
CA GLN A 187 -1.48 -24.02 6.04
C GLN A 187 -2.94 -23.79 5.65
N SER A 188 -3.84 -23.66 6.63
CA SER A 188 -5.24 -23.22 6.40
C SER A 188 -5.46 -21.73 6.69
N SER A 189 -4.41 -20.96 6.97
CA SER A 189 -4.56 -19.53 7.23
C SER A 189 -5.07 -18.79 6.00
N ASN A 190 -5.99 -17.85 6.22
CA ASN A 190 -6.48 -16.91 5.22
C ASN A 190 -5.94 -15.49 5.49
N CYS A 191 -4.76 -15.39 6.11
CA CYS A 191 -4.10 -14.11 6.31
C CYS A 191 -3.80 -13.44 4.97
N GLN A 192 -4.14 -12.16 4.86
CA GLN A 192 -3.83 -11.30 3.71
C GLN A 192 -2.97 -10.10 4.12
N THR A 193 -2.02 -10.36 5.01
CA THR A 193 -0.94 -9.43 5.35
C THR A 193 0.39 -10.12 5.06
N LEU A 194 1.23 -9.46 4.28
CA LEU A 194 2.52 -9.96 3.82
C LEU A 194 3.66 -9.11 4.37
N TRP A 195 4.84 -9.72 4.50
CA TRP A 195 6.05 -9.06 4.98
C TRP A 195 7.19 -9.24 3.99
N ILE A 196 8.04 -8.21 3.82
CA ILE A 196 9.25 -8.28 3.00
C ILE A 196 10.40 -7.58 3.74
N ASN A 197 11.39 -8.36 4.20
CA ASN A 197 12.52 -7.87 4.98
C ASN A 197 13.88 -8.37 4.48
N SER A 198 13.96 -9.60 3.98
CA SER A 198 15.19 -10.23 3.49
C SER A 198 14.87 -11.47 2.67
N ALA A 199 15.89 -12.10 2.05
CA ALA A 199 15.78 -13.39 1.37
C ALA A 199 15.33 -14.53 2.30
N SER A 200 15.48 -14.38 3.62
CA SER A 200 15.01 -15.38 4.60
C SER A 200 13.76 -14.96 5.38
N ASP A 201 13.28 -13.73 5.20
CA ASP A 201 12.09 -13.18 5.86
C ASP A 201 11.27 -12.37 4.86
N PHE A 202 10.51 -13.11 4.05
CA PHE A 202 9.53 -12.55 3.13
C PHE A 202 8.31 -13.45 3.04
N CYS A 203 7.27 -12.98 2.38
CA CYS A 203 6.16 -13.82 1.96
C CYS A 203 5.82 -13.57 0.50
N LEU A 204 4.97 -14.43 -0.04
CA LEU A 204 4.41 -14.34 -1.38
C LEU A 204 2.89 -14.48 -1.33
N TRP A 205 2.21 -13.89 -2.30
CA TRP A 205 0.80 -14.09 -2.55
C TRP A 205 0.61 -15.36 -3.38
N ALA A 206 -0.15 -16.32 -2.85
CA ALA A 206 -0.47 -17.52 -3.61
C ALA A 206 -1.83 -18.12 -3.22
N PRO A 207 -2.39 -19.02 -4.05
CA PRO A 207 -3.79 -19.38 -3.97
C PRO A 207 -4.17 -20.05 -2.64
N PRO A 208 -5.35 -19.73 -2.06
CA PRO A 208 -5.81 -20.39 -0.84
C PRO A 208 -6.17 -21.87 -1.07
N TYR A 209 -6.45 -22.25 -2.32
CA TYR A 209 -6.76 -23.61 -2.80
C TYR A 209 -6.18 -23.78 -4.21
N GLU A 210 -6.08 -25.02 -4.69
CA GLU A 210 -5.52 -25.31 -6.02
C GLU A 210 -6.26 -24.54 -7.13
N GLY A 211 -5.53 -23.74 -7.90
CA GLY A 211 -6.08 -22.91 -8.96
C GLY A 211 -5.03 -22.03 -9.61
N SER A 212 -5.23 -21.67 -10.89
CA SER A 212 -4.29 -20.79 -11.60
C SER A 212 -4.23 -19.41 -10.94
N ILE A 213 -3.11 -18.71 -11.08
CA ILE A 213 -2.96 -17.35 -10.55
C ILE A 213 -3.98 -16.40 -11.16
N GLY A 214 -4.21 -16.49 -12.48
CA GLY A 214 -5.21 -15.68 -13.17
C GLY A 214 -6.64 -15.90 -12.65
N ASP A 215 -7.02 -17.14 -12.32
CA ASP A 215 -8.36 -17.45 -11.80
C ASP A 215 -8.54 -17.08 -10.32
N THR A 216 -7.43 -16.97 -9.58
CA THR A 216 -7.44 -16.80 -8.11
C THR A 216 -6.90 -15.44 -7.65
N GLU A 217 -6.54 -14.55 -8.58
CA GLU A 217 -5.93 -13.22 -8.31
C GLU A 217 -6.63 -12.42 -7.22
N ARG A 218 -7.97 -12.54 -7.12
CA ARG A 218 -8.80 -11.81 -6.16
C ARG A 218 -8.70 -12.30 -4.73
N VAL A 219 -8.32 -13.56 -4.53
CA VAL A 219 -8.50 -14.30 -3.28
C VAL A 219 -7.19 -14.85 -2.70
N GLN A 220 -6.04 -14.44 -3.26
CA GLN A 220 -4.71 -14.85 -2.81
C GLN A 220 -4.52 -14.62 -1.29
N VAL A 221 -3.71 -15.48 -0.68
CA VAL A 221 -3.34 -15.43 0.74
C VAL A 221 -1.83 -15.41 0.91
N SER A 222 -1.36 -14.97 2.07
CA SER A 222 0.07 -14.79 2.34
C SER A 222 0.76 -16.09 2.77
N TRP A 223 1.85 -16.43 2.10
CA TRP A 223 2.73 -17.57 2.36
C TRP A 223 4.14 -17.10 2.72
N CYS A 224 4.55 -17.22 3.98
CA CYS A 224 5.81 -16.66 4.46
C CYS A 224 6.91 -17.70 4.65
N THR A 225 8.17 -17.28 4.46
CA THR A 225 9.34 -18.04 4.93
C THR A 225 9.46 -18.07 6.45
N LYS A 226 8.81 -17.14 7.15
CA LYS A 226 8.75 -17.11 8.61
C LYS A 226 7.42 -17.62 9.15
N SER A 227 7.49 -18.46 10.18
CA SER A 227 6.33 -18.69 11.04
C SER A 227 6.14 -17.54 12.03
N GLY A 228 4.96 -17.43 12.63
CA GLY A 228 4.68 -16.39 13.63
C GLY A 228 4.09 -15.10 13.06
N ARG A 229 3.77 -15.08 11.76
CA ARG A 229 3.15 -13.93 11.06
C ARG A 229 1.63 -14.04 10.92
N GLY A 230 1.04 -15.13 11.43
CA GLY A 230 -0.38 -15.43 11.22
C GLY A 230 -0.67 -16.12 9.88
N THR A 231 0.35 -16.32 9.06
CA THR A 231 0.26 -16.70 7.64
C THR A 231 0.41 -18.20 7.43
N ARG A 232 0.24 -18.62 6.17
CA ARG A 232 0.77 -19.91 5.69
C ARG A 232 2.29 -19.84 5.67
N THR A 233 2.93 -20.99 5.69
CA THR A 233 4.40 -21.08 5.55
C THR A 233 4.76 -21.69 4.21
N ILE A 234 5.71 -21.08 3.49
CA ILE A 234 6.25 -21.63 2.25
C ILE A 234 6.86 -23.01 2.57
N PRO A 235 6.39 -24.09 1.94
CA PRO A 235 6.89 -25.43 2.22
C PRO A 235 8.41 -25.54 2.02
N ASN A 236 9.08 -26.28 2.90
CA ASN A 236 10.52 -26.49 2.80
C ASN A 236 10.85 -27.21 1.49
N GLY A 237 11.82 -26.68 0.74
CA GLY A 237 12.22 -27.23 -0.54
C GLY A 237 11.47 -26.63 -1.73
N SER A 238 10.43 -25.81 -1.54
CA SER A 238 9.82 -25.04 -2.64
C SER A 238 10.81 -24.05 -3.24
N LEU A 239 11.56 -23.31 -2.42
CA LEU A 239 12.52 -22.32 -2.90
C LEU A 239 13.82 -23.01 -3.36
N LYS A 240 14.23 -22.77 -4.61
CA LYS A 240 15.48 -23.26 -5.19
C LYS A 240 16.52 -22.16 -5.41
N GLY A 241 16.10 -20.91 -5.47
CA GLY A 241 16.97 -19.74 -5.43
C GLY A 241 16.17 -18.51 -4.98
N VAL A 242 16.80 -17.61 -4.23
CA VAL A 242 16.19 -16.38 -3.71
C VAL A 242 17.22 -15.25 -3.72
N HIS A 243 16.91 -14.18 -4.41
CA HIS A 243 17.72 -12.97 -4.45
C HIS A 243 16.90 -11.81 -3.87
N PHE A 244 17.32 -11.30 -2.71
CA PHE A 244 16.75 -10.10 -2.12
C PHE A 244 17.60 -8.89 -2.43
N VAL A 245 16.97 -7.79 -2.81
CA VAL A 245 17.65 -6.50 -2.99
C VAL A 245 16.90 -5.42 -2.22
N LYS A 246 17.65 -4.64 -1.44
CA LYS A 246 17.19 -3.36 -0.90
C LYS A 246 17.85 -2.20 -1.64
N THR A 247 17.04 -1.32 -2.19
CA THR A 247 17.46 -0.07 -2.83
C THR A 247 17.00 1.14 -1.98
N PRO A 248 17.31 2.38 -2.37
CA PRO A 248 16.70 3.57 -1.76
C PRO A 248 15.18 3.65 -1.92
N ASP A 249 14.62 3.12 -3.01
CA ASP A 249 13.23 3.33 -3.41
C ASP A 249 12.34 2.08 -3.28
N TYR A 250 12.92 0.88 -3.16
CA TYR A 250 12.16 -0.36 -3.02
C TYR A 250 12.94 -1.49 -2.38
N VAL A 251 12.20 -2.51 -1.94
CA VAL A 251 12.72 -3.85 -1.73
C VAL A 251 12.12 -4.79 -2.77
N GLN A 252 12.88 -5.78 -3.19
CA GLN A 252 12.36 -6.86 -4.02
C GLN A 252 12.94 -8.21 -3.63
N VAL A 253 12.19 -9.25 -3.97
CA VAL A 253 12.62 -10.64 -3.87
C VAL A 253 12.34 -11.29 -5.21
N THR A 254 13.35 -11.90 -5.82
CA THR A 254 13.23 -12.69 -7.05
C THR A 254 13.72 -14.10 -6.81
N GLY A 255 13.16 -15.09 -7.50
CA GLY A 255 13.60 -16.46 -7.30
C GLY A 255 12.92 -17.48 -8.16
N VAL A 256 13.40 -18.71 -8.01
CA VAL A 256 12.94 -19.91 -8.74
C VAL A 256 12.65 -21.03 -7.75
N GLY A 257 11.71 -21.90 -8.10
CA GLY A 257 11.17 -22.86 -7.17
C GLY A 257 10.28 -23.94 -7.75
N ASP A 258 9.62 -24.65 -6.84
CA ASP A 258 8.48 -25.53 -7.08
C ASP A 258 7.30 -24.99 -6.27
N PHE A 259 6.50 -24.13 -6.91
CA PHE A 259 5.36 -23.46 -6.30
C PHE A 259 4.06 -24.24 -6.46
N THR A 260 4.13 -25.47 -7.01
CA THR A 260 3.00 -26.40 -6.95
C THR A 260 2.63 -26.78 -5.52
N GLN A 261 3.58 -26.66 -4.59
CA GLN A 261 3.37 -26.82 -3.16
C GLN A 261 2.62 -25.64 -2.50
N MET A 262 2.38 -24.57 -3.25
CA MET A 262 1.63 -23.37 -2.84
C MET A 262 0.30 -23.25 -3.60
N ASN A 263 -0.28 -24.39 -3.98
CA ASN A 263 -1.56 -24.50 -4.70
C ASN A 263 -1.57 -23.98 -6.14
N ILE A 264 -0.41 -23.73 -6.75
CA ILE A 264 -0.32 -23.33 -8.15
C ILE A 264 -0.27 -24.59 -9.03
N PRO A 265 -1.16 -24.77 -10.02
CA PRO A 265 -1.12 -25.93 -10.91
C PRO A 265 0.19 -25.97 -11.72
N ARG A 266 0.69 -27.18 -11.97
CA ARG A 266 1.86 -27.35 -12.85
C ARG A 266 1.55 -26.87 -14.26
N GLY A 267 2.46 -26.10 -14.85
CA GLY A 267 2.31 -25.49 -16.16
C GLY A 267 1.50 -24.19 -16.17
N ASP A 268 1.10 -23.68 -15.01
CA ASP A 268 0.58 -22.31 -14.93
C ASP A 268 1.69 -21.30 -15.22
N ALA A 269 1.48 -20.47 -16.25
CA ALA A 269 2.41 -19.42 -16.64
C ALA A 269 2.44 -18.25 -15.63
N GLY A 270 1.51 -18.25 -14.68
CA GLY A 270 1.41 -17.25 -13.64
C GLY A 270 0.54 -16.06 -14.03
N GLY A 271 0.65 -14.98 -13.25
CA GLY A 271 -0.06 -13.73 -13.48
C GLY A 271 0.48 -12.62 -12.58
N GLU A 272 -0.02 -11.40 -12.80
CA GLU A 272 0.27 -10.25 -11.96
C GLU A 272 -0.70 -10.17 -10.77
N LEU A 273 -0.15 -9.82 -9.61
CA LEU A 273 -0.84 -9.49 -8.38
C LEU A 273 -0.37 -8.12 -7.91
N ASP A 274 -1.27 -7.24 -7.52
CA ASP A 274 -0.94 -5.84 -7.24
C ASP A 274 -1.95 -5.14 -6.32
N ASN A 275 -1.62 -3.92 -5.92
CA ASN A 275 -2.41 -3.14 -4.95
C ASN A 275 -3.67 -2.46 -5.51
N ARG A 276 -3.93 -2.50 -6.83
CA ARG A 276 -5.05 -1.79 -7.47
C ARG A 276 -5.97 -2.72 -8.27
N GLY A 277 -5.45 -3.67 -9.05
CA GLY A 277 -6.23 -4.50 -9.97
C GLY A 277 -7.05 -3.68 -10.98
N ALA A 278 -7.74 -4.35 -11.90
CA ALA A 278 -8.49 -3.68 -12.97
C ALA A 278 -9.66 -2.78 -12.49
N ASP A 279 -10.21 -3.05 -11.30
CA ASP A 279 -11.36 -2.30 -10.76
C ASP A 279 -10.98 -1.27 -9.66
N GLY A 280 -9.72 -1.29 -9.20
CA GLY A 280 -9.20 -0.44 -8.14
C GLY A 280 -9.27 -1.03 -6.73
N ASN A 281 -9.63 -2.31 -6.56
CA ASN A 281 -9.75 -2.97 -5.25
C ASN A 281 -8.53 -3.81 -4.81
N GLY A 282 -7.56 -3.99 -5.70
CA GLY A 282 -6.37 -4.84 -5.51
C GLY A 282 -6.60 -6.31 -5.85
N ASN A 283 -5.51 -6.98 -6.20
CA ASN A 283 -5.41 -8.39 -6.52
C ASN A 283 -4.26 -9.01 -5.68
N PRO A 284 -4.51 -9.54 -4.47
CA PRO A 284 -5.82 -9.80 -3.89
C PRO A 284 -6.50 -8.57 -3.27
N ILE A 285 -7.84 -8.64 -3.20
CA ILE A 285 -8.62 -7.60 -2.55
C ILE A 285 -8.24 -7.54 -1.07
N GLY A 286 -7.87 -6.35 -0.61
CA GLY A 286 -7.48 -6.11 0.78
C GLY A 286 -6.08 -6.62 1.14
N GLY A 287 -5.23 -6.92 0.16
CA GLY A 287 -3.84 -7.30 0.37
C GLY A 287 -3.01 -6.15 0.94
N LEU A 288 -2.32 -6.40 2.06
CA LEU A 288 -1.43 -5.43 2.69
C LEU A 288 0.01 -5.94 2.72
N VAL A 289 0.97 -5.08 2.36
CA VAL A 289 2.40 -5.39 2.40
C VAL A 289 3.10 -4.50 3.44
N TYR A 290 3.90 -5.13 4.30
CA TYR A 290 4.69 -4.46 5.32
C TYR A 290 6.16 -4.83 5.23
N GLY A 291 7.03 -4.00 5.80
CA GLY A 291 8.42 -4.36 6.00
C GLY A 291 9.12 -3.47 7.00
N ASN A 292 10.38 -3.82 7.26
CA ASN A 292 11.26 -3.12 8.20
C ASN A 292 12.38 -2.35 7.47
N SER A 293 12.52 -2.54 6.17
CA SER A 293 13.63 -1.99 5.37
C SER A 293 13.64 -0.47 5.31
N PHE A 294 12.46 0.16 5.34
CA PHE A 294 12.30 1.62 5.28
C PHE A 294 11.71 2.24 6.55
N GLY A 295 11.48 1.42 7.58
CA GLY A 295 10.88 1.82 8.84
C GLY A 295 10.23 0.62 9.52
N SER A 296 10.17 0.60 10.85
CA SER A 296 9.65 -0.55 11.60
C SER A 296 8.16 -0.80 11.33
N GLY A 297 7.83 -1.94 10.71
CA GLY A 297 6.45 -2.30 10.37
C GLY A 297 5.77 -1.26 9.49
N LEU A 298 6.52 -0.69 8.55
CA LEU A 298 6.03 0.30 7.60
C LEU A 298 5.17 -0.39 6.53
N GLN A 299 4.01 0.19 6.21
CA GLN A 299 3.21 -0.28 5.09
C GLN A 299 3.82 0.21 3.77
N TYR A 300 3.97 -0.71 2.82
CA TYR A 300 4.34 -0.40 1.44
C TYR A 300 3.05 -0.40 0.61
N HIS A 301 2.68 0.77 0.10
CA HIS A 301 1.40 0.96 -0.59
C HIS A 301 1.43 0.50 -2.04
N ASP A 302 2.52 0.76 -2.74
CA ASP A 302 2.72 0.34 -4.12
C ASP A 302 3.61 -0.91 -4.14
N TRP A 303 3.06 -2.01 -4.64
CA TRP A 303 3.72 -3.28 -4.76
C TRP A 303 3.11 -4.06 -5.93
N THR A 304 3.93 -4.92 -6.54
CA THR A 304 3.51 -5.87 -7.59
C THR A 304 4.24 -7.19 -7.38
N GLU A 305 3.56 -8.29 -7.60
CA GLU A 305 4.07 -9.65 -7.55
C GLU A 305 3.68 -10.41 -8.81
N PHE A 306 4.63 -11.14 -9.38
CA PHE A 306 4.36 -12.16 -10.38
C PHE A 306 4.84 -13.48 -9.85
N ILE A 307 4.02 -14.51 -10.01
CA ILE A 307 4.34 -15.86 -9.57
C ILE A 307 3.76 -16.86 -10.56
N SER A 308 4.54 -17.89 -10.88
CA SER A 308 4.17 -19.04 -11.71
C SER A 308 4.43 -20.32 -10.91
N ASP A 309 4.29 -21.49 -11.55
CA ASP A 309 4.64 -22.76 -10.90
C ASP A 309 6.14 -22.91 -10.62
N THR A 310 6.99 -22.11 -11.28
CA THR A 310 8.46 -22.29 -11.32
C THR A 310 9.26 -21.04 -10.95
N GLU A 311 8.71 -19.84 -11.04
CA GLU A 311 9.37 -18.60 -10.61
C GLU A 311 8.45 -17.64 -9.86
N PHE A 312 9.08 -16.68 -9.18
CA PHE A 312 8.39 -15.57 -8.56
C PHE A 312 9.25 -14.31 -8.54
N CYS A 313 8.58 -13.18 -8.41
CA CYS A 313 9.18 -11.91 -8.09
C CYS A 313 8.16 -11.01 -7.44
N ILE A 314 8.54 -10.36 -6.35
CA ILE A 314 7.75 -9.34 -5.68
C ILE A 314 8.61 -8.10 -5.48
N ARG A 315 8.05 -6.92 -5.75
CA ARG A 315 8.66 -5.63 -5.45
C ARG A 315 7.67 -4.78 -4.66
N ALA A 316 8.18 -4.10 -3.64
CA ALA A 316 7.41 -3.14 -2.86
C ALA A 316 8.18 -1.83 -2.74
N CYS A 317 7.54 -0.74 -3.17
CA CYS A 317 8.17 0.54 -3.40
C CYS A 317 7.72 1.59 -2.38
N VAL A 318 8.58 2.59 -2.17
CA VAL A 318 8.34 3.73 -1.27
C VAL A 318 8.78 5.03 -1.93
N GLY A 319 8.30 6.14 -1.39
CA GLY A 319 8.74 7.48 -1.79
C GLY A 319 8.11 7.96 -3.11
N PRO A 320 8.68 9.03 -3.71
CA PRO A 320 8.05 9.75 -4.82
C PRO A 320 7.92 8.95 -6.11
N HIS A 321 8.73 7.90 -6.27
CA HIS A 321 8.75 7.08 -7.49
C HIS A 321 8.03 5.74 -7.31
N ALA A 322 7.33 5.53 -6.18
CA ALA A 322 6.77 4.24 -5.82
C ALA A 322 5.85 3.67 -6.90
N THR A 323 4.86 4.44 -7.35
CA THR A 323 3.92 4.01 -8.39
C THR A 323 4.59 3.72 -9.73
N SER A 324 5.67 4.44 -10.09
CA SER A 324 6.40 4.21 -11.35
C SER A 324 7.35 3.00 -11.30
N LEU A 325 7.87 2.67 -10.12
CA LEU A 325 8.81 1.56 -9.90
C LEU A 325 8.11 0.25 -9.52
N CYS A 326 6.85 0.33 -9.10
CA CYS A 326 5.93 -0.77 -8.82
C CYS A 326 4.65 -0.57 -9.64
N ASN A 327 4.81 -0.40 -10.95
CA ASN A 327 3.69 -0.19 -11.87
C ASN A 327 2.93 -1.52 -12.08
N HIS A 328 1.64 -1.42 -12.41
CA HIS A 328 0.69 -2.54 -12.49
C HIS A 328 -0.10 -2.58 -13.81
N ILE A 329 0.55 -2.15 -14.89
CA ILE A 329 -0.06 -2.04 -16.23
C ILE A 329 0.60 -2.98 -17.25
N TYR A 330 1.48 -3.87 -16.81
CA TYR A 330 2.33 -4.71 -17.65
C TYR A 330 2.17 -6.20 -17.32
N ASP A 331 0.92 -6.58 -17.06
CA ASP A 331 0.50 -7.86 -16.48
C ASP A 331 0.98 -9.08 -17.29
N VAL A 332 1.19 -8.95 -18.60
CA VAL A 332 1.57 -10.09 -19.48
C VAL A 332 3.08 -10.22 -19.68
N MET A 333 3.88 -9.31 -19.13
CA MET A 333 5.33 -9.29 -19.37
C MET A 333 6.11 -10.23 -18.44
N GLY A 334 5.54 -10.57 -17.28
CA GLY A 334 6.11 -11.51 -16.33
C GLY A 334 7.34 -11.00 -15.58
N CYS A 335 7.95 -11.88 -14.79
CA CYS A 335 8.97 -11.53 -13.83
C CYS A 335 10.22 -10.87 -14.42
N TYR A 336 10.84 -11.53 -15.40
CA TYR A 336 12.11 -11.10 -15.97
C TYR A 336 12.05 -9.74 -16.66
N TRP A 337 10.86 -9.31 -17.09
CA TRP A 337 10.66 -8.02 -17.74
C TRP A 337 10.28 -6.93 -16.73
N ASN A 338 9.36 -7.20 -15.81
CA ASN A 338 8.88 -6.21 -14.84
C ASN A 338 9.86 -5.98 -13.69
N ILE A 339 10.54 -7.04 -13.22
CA ILE A 339 11.43 -7.02 -12.05
C ILE A 339 12.77 -7.68 -12.43
N PRO A 340 13.57 -7.05 -13.31
CA PRO A 340 14.85 -7.64 -13.74
C PRO A 340 15.83 -7.75 -12.56
N ALA A 341 16.35 -8.96 -12.32
CA ALA A 341 17.32 -9.27 -11.25
C ALA A 341 17.91 -10.67 -11.44
N SER A 342 18.64 -11.18 -10.44
CA SER A 342 19.08 -12.57 -10.40
C SER A 342 17.91 -13.52 -10.10
N TYR A 343 17.79 -14.56 -10.91
CA TYR A 343 16.87 -15.72 -10.71
C TYR A 343 17.68 -17.03 -10.62
N SER A 344 18.92 -16.93 -10.17
CA SER A 344 19.87 -18.05 -10.20
C SER A 344 19.45 -19.17 -9.24
N SER A 345 19.24 -20.37 -9.78
CA SER A 345 19.01 -21.57 -8.97
C SER A 345 20.26 -21.89 -8.14
N GLY A 346 20.06 -22.32 -6.88
CA GLY A 346 21.12 -22.60 -5.92
C GLY A 346 21.72 -21.37 -5.24
N VAL A 347 21.30 -20.16 -5.62
CA VAL A 347 21.77 -18.90 -5.01
C VAL A 347 20.71 -18.38 -4.06
N PHE A 348 21.13 -18.12 -2.82
CA PHE A 348 20.31 -17.46 -1.81
C PHE A 348 21.13 -16.30 -1.26
N GLU A 349 20.65 -15.07 -1.36
CA GLU A 349 21.44 -13.91 -0.92
C GLU A 349 20.63 -12.67 -0.60
N ASP A 350 21.18 -11.87 0.31
CA ASP A 350 20.71 -10.53 0.66
C ASP A 350 21.68 -9.50 0.10
N CYS A 351 21.21 -8.60 -0.77
CA CYS A 351 22.02 -7.56 -1.40
C CYS A 351 21.48 -6.16 -1.12
N LEU A 352 22.36 -5.17 -1.24
CA LEU A 352 21.99 -3.79 -1.53
C LEU A 352 21.97 -3.58 -3.05
N GLY A 353 21.27 -2.57 -3.53
CA GLY A 353 21.25 -2.26 -4.95
C GLY A 353 20.94 -0.81 -5.27
N ASN A 354 21.20 -0.43 -6.52
CA ASN A 354 20.68 0.80 -7.09
C ASN A 354 19.22 0.63 -7.48
N SER A 355 18.47 1.73 -7.55
CA SER A 355 17.09 1.70 -8.06
C SER A 355 17.07 1.45 -9.57
N ASP A 356 16.17 0.58 -10.01
CA ASP A 356 15.87 0.32 -11.42
C ASP A 356 15.27 1.53 -12.14
N GLN A 357 15.27 1.46 -13.47
CA GLN A 357 14.47 2.34 -14.30
C GLN A 357 12.98 1.99 -14.17
N PRO A 358 12.07 2.98 -14.20
CA PRO A 358 10.63 2.72 -14.22
C PRO A 358 10.22 1.79 -15.36
N MET A 359 9.29 0.87 -15.09
CA MET A 359 8.85 -0.12 -16.08
C MET A 359 8.28 0.57 -17.34
N GLY A 360 8.78 0.13 -18.50
CA GLY A 360 8.35 0.61 -19.82
C GLY A 360 8.88 1.99 -20.21
N VAL A 361 9.78 2.61 -19.43
CA VAL A 361 10.36 3.93 -19.74
C VAL A 361 11.74 3.78 -20.37
N TYR A 362 11.84 3.99 -21.68
CA TYR A 362 13.07 3.89 -22.46
C TYR A 362 13.56 5.27 -22.88
N GLY A 363 14.46 5.84 -22.08
CA GLY A 363 14.96 7.20 -22.28
C GLY A 363 13.85 8.23 -22.10
N THR A 364 13.45 8.90 -23.18
CA THR A 364 12.34 9.87 -23.17
C THR A 364 11.02 9.28 -23.68
N SER A 365 10.98 7.98 -23.98
CA SER A 365 9.81 7.30 -24.53
C SER A 365 9.20 6.35 -23.51
N THR A 366 7.88 6.20 -23.54
CA THR A 366 7.15 5.21 -22.74
C THR A 366 6.51 4.21 -23.69
N TRP A 367 6.77 2.93 -23.45
CA TRP A 367 6.12 1.82 -24.14
C TRP A 367 4.91 1.36 -23.33
N TYR A 368 3.87 0.89 -24.03
CA TYR A 368 2.66 0.34 -23.41
C TYR A 368 2.41 -1.06 -23.94
N GLN A 369 1.89 -1.93 -23.06
CA GLN A 369 1.57 -3.30 -23.38
C GLN A 369 0.69 -3.42 -24.64
N GLY A 370 1.00 -4.39 -25.49
CA GLY A 370 0.28 -4.65 -26.74
C GLY A 370 0.82 -3.90 -27.96
N VAL A 371 1.82 -3.02 -27.80
CA VAL A 371 2.49 -2.33 -28.90
C VAL A 371 3.67 -3.14 -29.44
N ASN A 372 3.77 -3.29 -30.76
CA ASN A 372 4.83 -4.04 -31.45
C ASN A 372 5.87 -3.09 -32.09
N PRO A 373 7.19 -3.34 -31.92
CA PRO A 373 7.80 -4.43 -31.15
C PRO A 373 7.74 -4.20 -29.65
N THR A 374 7.54 -5.30 -28.92
CA THR A 374 7.76 -5.34 -27.48
C THR A 374 9.27 -5.16 -27.23
N PRO A 375 9.69 -4.14 -26.48
CA PRO A 375 11.09 -3.90 -26.19
C PRO A 375 11.64 -4.97 -25.23
N SER A 376 12.95 -5.13 -25.23
CA SER A 376 13.62 -5.96 -24.22
C SER A 376 13.41 -5.39 -22.82
N ALA A 377 13.46 -6.27 -21.82
CA ALA A 377 13.50 -5.86 -20.42
C ALA A 377 14.61 -4.83 -20.17
N HIS A 378 14.42 -3.97 -19.18
CA HIS A 378 15.52 -3.15 -18.67
C HIS A 378 16.63 -4.05 -18.13
N PRO A 379 17.91 -3.66 -18.25
CA PRO A 379 18.96 -4.35 -17.53
C PRO A 379 18.69 -4.23 -16.03
N ALA A 380 18.92 -5.30 -15.28
CA ALA A 380 18.85 -5.26 -13.82
C ALA A 380 19.83 -4.21 -13.29
N ALA A 381 19.37 -3.35 -12.37
CA ALA A 381 20.26 -2.45 -11.66
C ALA A 381 21.36 -3.22 -10.91
N ALA A 382 22.49 -2.55 -10.70
CA ALA A 382 23.63 -3.17 -10.04
C ALA A 382 23.30 -3.52 -8.58
N SER A 383 23.47 -4.80 -8.24
CA SER A 383 23.50 -5.29 -6.86
C SER A 383 24.92 -5.18 -6.27
N SER A 384 25.01 -5.00 -4.96
CA SER A 384 26.24 -4.83 -4.21
C SER A 384 26.10 -5.35 -2.78
N SER A 385 27.23 -5.55 -2.10
CA SER A 385 27.25 -6.01 -0.69
C SER A 385 26.44 -7.28 -0.42
N CYS A 386 26.41 -8.19 -1.40
CA CYS A 386 25.63 -9.42 -1.33
C CYS A 386 26.18 -10.37 -0.26
N THR A 387 25.30 -10.80 0.63
CA THR A 387 25.58 -11.75 1.70
C THR A 387 24.91 -13.08 1.36
N PRO A 388 25.69 -14.14 1.10
CA PRO A 388 25.12 -15.44 0.76
C PRO A 388 24.46 -16.10 1.99
N LEU A 389 23.38 -16.83 1.72
CA LEU A 389 22.68 -17.70 2.64
C LEU A 389 22.85 -19.15 2.15
N PRO A 390 22.93 -20.14 3.05
CA PRO A 390 23.06 -21.53 2.63
C PRO A 390 21.78 -22.05 1.98
N THR A 391 20.63 -21.67 2.51
CA THR A 391 19.29 -22.00 2.01
C THR A 391 18.26 -21.12 2.70
N VAL A 392 17.02 -21.14 2.21
CA VAL A 392 15.86 -20.53 2.85
C VAL A 392 14.86 -21.61 3.22
N SER A 393 14.56 -21.70 4.51
CA SER A 393 13.61 -22.66 5.07
C SER A 393 12.74 -21.99 6.13
N VAL A 394 11.61 -22.63 6.45
CA VAL A 394 10.70 -22.14 7.48
C VAL A 394 11.44 -21.96 8.81
N SER A 395 11.37 -20.75 9.36
CA SER A 395 11.95 -20.43 10.67
C SER A 395 11.05 -19.48 11.46
N PRO A 396 11.11 -19.46 12.81
CA PRO A 396 10.33 -18.51 13.59
C PRO A 396 10.69 -17.06 13.25
N SER A 397 9.68 -16.19 13.16
CA SER A 397 9.91 -14.74 13.10
C SER A 397 10.57 -14.25 14.39
N SER A 398 11.52 -13.32 14.24
CA SER A 398 12.27 -12.71 15.34
C SER A 398 11.40 -11.86 16.27
N SER A 399 10.14 -11.60 15.94
CA SER A 399 9.18 -10.87 16.80
C SER A 399 8.94 -11.57 18.15
N ALA A 400 9.05 -12.90 18.23
CA ALA A 400 9.05 -13.63 19.51
C ALA A 400 10.36 -13.46 20.31
N ALA A 401 11.48 -13.16 19.63
CA ALA A 401 12.78 -12.91 20.24
C ALA A 401 12.97 -11.44 20.67
N GLU A 402 12.45 -10.48 19.91
CA GLU A 402 12.46 -9.04 20.27
C GLU A 402 11.58 -8.76 21.50
N LEU A 403 10.43 -9.43 21.63
CA LEU A 403 9.62 -9.41 22.86
C LEU A 403 10.33 -10.03 24.08
N LYS A 404 11.29 -10.95 23.87
CA LYS A 404 12.11 -11.53 24.95
C LYS A 404 13.29 -10.63 25.32
N VAL A 405 13.90 -9.92 24.38
CA VAL A 405 15.01 -8.97 24.62
C VAL A 405 14.53 -7.73 25.39
N VAL A 406 13.30 -7.27 25.13
CA VAL A 406 12.68 -6.19 25.93
C VAL A 406 12.39 -6.67 27.36
N LYS A 407 11.94 -7.92 27.54
CA LYS A 407 11.70 -8.51 28.88
C LYS A 407 12.98 -8.79 29.67
N SER A 408 14.09 -9.15 29.02
CA SER A 408 15.39 -9.33 29.70
C SER A 408 16.03 -8.01 30.09
N SER A 409 15.94 -6.98 29.22
CA SER A 409 16.41 -5.62 29.53
C SER A 409 15.60 -4.96 30.66
N LEU A 410 14.28 -5.16 30.71
CA LEU A 410 13.43 -4.65 31.79
C LEU A 410 13.71 -5.32 33.16
N ARG A 411 14.11 -6.60 33.19
CA ARG A 411 14.55 -7.28 34.43
C ARG A 411 15.89 -6.76 34.94
N SER A 412 16.78 -6.32 34.05
CA SER A 412 18.06 -5.71 34.45
C SER A 412 17.90 -4.34 35.14
N LEU A 413 16.74 -3.69 34.99
CA LEU A 413 16.42 -2.37 35.58
C LEU A 413 15.63 -2.44 36.90
N GLU A 414 15.19 -3.63 37.34
CA GLU A 414 14.53 -3.80 38.65
C GLU A 414 15.39 -3.43 39.87
N PRO A 415 16.72 -3.69 39.88
CA PRO A 415 17.58 -3.25 40.98
C PRO A 415 17.65 -1.71 41.09
N LEU A 416 17.67 -1.01 39.96
CA LEU A 416 17.71 0.46 39.88
C LEU A 416 16.38 1.10 40.33
N LYS A 417 15.23 0.51 39.97
CA LYS A 417 13.92 0.94 40.49
C LYS A 417 13.80 0.75 42.00
N ARG A 418 14.35 -0.34 42.57
CA ARG A 418 14.37 -0.58 44.02
C ARG A 418 15.32 0.37 44.77
N LEU A 419 16.43 0.79 44.17
CA LEU A 419 17.30 1.82 44.74
C LEU A 419 16.60 3.19 44.79
N LEU A 420 15.97 3.61 43.70
CA LEU A 420 15.26 4.91 43.64
C LEU A 420 14.08 4.99 44.63
N LEU A 421 13.35 3.89 44.82
CA LEU A 421 12.28 3.80 45.84
C LEU A 421 12.83 3.82 47.28
N LYS A 422 14.01 3.24 47.54
CA LYS A 422 14.67 3.34 48.86
C LYS A 422 15.12 4.77 49.16
N TYR A 423 15.71 5.48 48.19
CA TYR A 423 16.14 6.87 48.35
C TYR A 423 14.96 7.84 48.56
N HIS A 424 13.80 7.60 47.94
CA HIS A 424 12.60 8.40 48.17
C HIS A 424 11.99 8.22 49.58
N TRP A 425 12.17 7.04 50.20
CA TRP A 425 11.71 6.80 51.57
C TRP A 425 12.68 7.32 52.63
N THR A 426 13.98 7.47 52.33
CA THR A 426 14.95 8.03 53.31
C THR A 426 14.89 9.55 53.40
N LEU A 427 14.46 10.24 52.33
CA LEU A 427 14.32 11.70 52.31
C LEU A 427 13.03 12.21 53.00
N ARG A 428 12.03 11.35 53.22
CA ARG A 428 10.80 11.72 53.94
C ARG A 428 10.89 11.60 55.47
N THR A 429 11.95 10.98 56.00
CA THR A 429 12.12 10.79 57.46
C THR A 429 13.09 11.78 58.10
N VAL A 430 13.62 12.75 57.33
CA VAL A 430 14.53 13.81 57.83
C VAL A 430 13.85 15.20 57.86
N LEU A 431 12.55 15.26 57.57
CA LEU A 431 11.72 16.47 57.64
C LEU A 431 10.39 16.19 58.36
N VAL A 432 10.47 15.83 59.64
CA VAL A 432 9.45 16.08 60.68
C VAL A 432 10.17 16.36 61.99
#